data_AF-A0A1G1DBF3-F1
#
_entry.id   AF-A0A1G1DBF3-F1
#
_cell.length_a   1.000
_cell.length_b   1.000
_cell.length_c   1.000
_cell.angle_alpha   90.00
_cell.angle_beta   90.00
_cell.angle_gamma   90.00
#
_symmetry.space_group_name_H-M   'P 1'
#
loop_
_entity.id
_entity.type
_entity.pdbx_description
1 polymer ?
#
loop_
_entity_poly.entity_id
_entity_poly.type
_entity_poly.pdbx_seq_one_letter_code
_entity_poly.pdbx_strand_id
1 'polypeptide(L)'
;MTDKKIKQLLTFINETIDYFLSKIEGVDRDFYFADRDKRNILDKSINDIILCLVDIAEECLKKNKREIPDTYRDTILACHEFIGDIVLKIAPLVKHRNETIHQYLKMNWQNITIVRDKIGDIREFVDRMKKIFMGG
;
A
#
# COMPACT_ATOMS: atom_id res chain seq x y z
N MET A 1 10.94 6.70 20.08
CA MET A 1 10.32 5.38 19.72
C MET A 1 9.70 5.41 18.32
N THR A 2 8.97 6.47 17.96
CA THR A 2 8.31 6.66 16.66
C THR A 2 9.24 6.51 15.45
N ASP A 3 10.47 7.02 15.53
CA ASP A 3 11.42 6.98 14.39
C ASP A 3 11.92 5.57 14.05
N LYS A 4 11.98 4.66 15.02
CA LYS A 4 12.39 3.27 14.77
C LYS A 4 11.28 2.52 14.02
N LYS A 5 10.03 2.69 14.45
CA LYS A 5 8.87 2.07 13.81
C LYS A 5 8.70 2.56 12.37
N ILE A 6 8.79 3.87 12.14
CA ILE A 6 8.72 4.44 10.79
C ILE A 6 9.82 3.89 9.88
N LYS A 7 11.08 3.83 10.36
CA LYS A 7 12.17 3.24 9.56
C LYS A 7 11.87 1.80 9.17
N GLN A 8 11.34 0.99 10.09
CA GLN A 8 10.95 -0.38 9.79
C GLN A 8 9.83 -0.47 8.75
N LEU A 9 8.80 0.39 8.86
CA LEU A 9 7.72 0.46 7.87
C LEU A 9 8.24 0.88 6.49
N LEU A 10 9.11 1.90 6.42
CA LEU A 10 9.72 2.37 5.17
C LEU A 10 10.63 1.32 4.54
N THR A 11 11.38 0.55 5.33
CA THR A 11 12.16 -0.58 4.81
C THR A 11 11.24 -1.68 4.28
N PHE A 12 10.26 -2.09 5.10
CA PHE A 12 9.32 -3.16 4.75
C PHE A 12 8.54 -2.86 3.46
N ILE A 13 8.02 -1.63 3.30
CA ILE A 13 7.25 -1.29 2.10
C ILE A 13 8.11 -1.32 0.83
N ASN A 14 9.36 -0.86 0.90
CA ASN A 14 10.27 -0.90 -0.25
C ASN A 14 10.63 -2.34 -0.62
N GLU A 15 11.01 -3.17 0.36
CA GLU A 15 11.29 -4.60 0.15
C GLU A 15 10.07 -5.33 -0.41
N THR A 16 8.86 -5.02 0.08
CA THR A 16 7.62 -5.64 -0.38
C THR A 16 7.26 -5.21 -1.80
N ILE A 17 7.46 -3.94 -2.17
CA ILE A 17 7.27 -3.45 -3.54
C ILE A 17 8.23 -4.16 -4.49
N ASP A 18 9.51 -4.23 -4.14
CA ASP A 18 10.52 -4.85 -5.01
C ASP A 18 10.28 -6.36 -5.14
N TYR A 19 9.90 -7.02 -4.04
CA TYR A 19 9.47 -8.42 -4.06
C TYR A 19 8.24 -8.61 -4.97
N PHE A 20 7.20 -7.80 -4.83
CA PHE A 20 6.01 -7.85 -5.68
C PHE A 20 6.35 -7.70 -7.17
N LEU A 21 7.17 -6.71 -7.52
CA LEU A 21 7.63 -6.48 -8.89
C LEU A 21 8.40 -7.68 -9.45
N SER A 22 9.29 -8.27 -8.63
CA SER A 22 10.03 -9.48 -9.05
C SER A 22 9.11 -10.69 -9.28
N LYS A 23 7.96 -10.76 -8.61
CA LYS A 23 7.04 -11.91 -8.69
C LYS A 23 6.03 -11.76 -9.82
N ILE A 24 5.65 -10.53 -10.16
CA ILE A 24 4.73 -10.24 -11.25
C ILE A 24 5.41 -10.14 -12.62
N GLU A 25 6.74 -9.99 -12.66
CA GLU A 25 7.49 -9.97 -13.91
C GLU A 25 7.22 -11.22 -14.75
N GLY A 26 6.85 -11.02 -16.02
CA GLY A 26 6.49 -12.08 -16.95
C GLY A 26 5.21 -12.85 -16.61
N VAL A 27 4.43 -12.41 -15.62
CA VAL A 27 3.14 -13.03 -15.27
C VAL A 27 2.04 -12.35 -16.07
N ASP A 28 1.30 -13.16 -16.84
CA ASP A 28 0.03 -12.77 -17.43
C ASP A 28 -1.16 -13.34 -16.64
N ARG A 29 -2.36 -13.04 -17.13
CA ARG A 29 -3.60 -13.47 -16.50
C ARG A 29 -3.70 -14.99 -16.41
N ASP A 30 -3.33 -15.71 -17.46
CA ASP A 30 -3.52 -17.16 -17.55
C ASP A 30 -2.53 -17.89 -16.64
N PHE A 31 -1.28 -17.44 -16.61
CA PHE A 31 -0.26 -17.92 -15.69
C PHE A 31 -0.66 -17.69 -14.23
N TYR A 32 -1.23 -16.52 -13.93
CA TYR A 32 -1.75 -16.21 -12.60
C TYR A 32 -2.87 -17.16 -12.14
N PHE A 33 -3.75 -17.59 -13.06
CA PHE A 33 -4.82 -18.53 -12.71
C PHE A 33 -4.30 -19.97 -12.59
N ALA A 34 -3.33 -20.34 -13.42
CA ALA A 34 -2.72 -21.67 -13.44
C ALA A 34 -1.83 -21.96 -12.22
N ASP A 35 -1.12 -20.94 -11.70
CA ASP A 35 -0.20 -21.09 -10.57
C ASP A 35 -0.80 -20.53 -9.28
N ARG A 36 -1.25 -21.44 -8.41
CA ARG A 36 -1.85 -21.10 -7.10
C ARG A 36 -0.85 -20.40 -6.18
N ASP A 37 0.42 -20.78 -6.20
CA ASP A 37 1.42 -20.24 -5.28
C ASP A 37 1.79 -18.82 -5.70
N LYS A 38 2.02 -18.59 -6.99
CA LYS A 38 2.19 -17.24 -7.56
C LYS A 38 1.00 -16.35 -7.23
N ARG A 39 -0.23 -16.86 -7.40
CA ARG A 39 -1.43 -16.10 -7.04
C ARG A 39 -1.41 -15.67 -5.57
N ASN A 40 -1.21 -16.62 -4.66
CA ASN A 40 -1.20 -16.35 -3.22
C ASN A 40 -0.10 -15.35 -2.84
N ILE A 41 1.06 -15.46 -3.47
CA ILE A 41 2.19 -14.54 -3.27
C ILE A 41 1.78 -13.11 -3.68
N LEU A 42 1.24 -12.92 -4.88
CA LEU A 42 0.86 -11.61 -5.39
C LEU A 42 -0.27 -10.98 -4.58
N ASP A 43 -1.31 -11.76 -4.25
CA ASP A 43 -2.44 -11.31 -3.43
C ASP A 43 -1.97 -10.88 -2.03
N LYS A 44 -1.08 -11.67 -1.41
CA LYS A 44 -0.50 -11.32 -0.11
C LYS A 44 0.35 -10.06 -0.19
N SER A 45 1.23 -9.95 -1.18
CA SER A 45 2.10 -8.78 -1.33
C SER A 45 1.29 -7.49 -1.50
N ILE A 46 0.18 -7.52 -2.23
CA ILE A 46 -0.71 -6.35 -2.37
C ILE A 46 -1.35 -5.97 -1.04
N ASN A 47 -1.86 -6.96 -0.31
CA ASN A 47 -2.43 -6.72 1.01
C ASN A 47 -1.38 -6.08 1.94
N ASP A 48 -0.15 -6.60 1.93
CA ASP A 48 0.94 -6.13 2.77
C ASP A 48 1.35 -4.69 2.40
N ILE A 49 1.40 -4.35 1.10
CA ILE A 49 1.63 -2.98 0.62
C ILE A 49 0.53 -2.03 1.14
N ILE A 50 -0.74 -2.40 0.95
CA ILE A 50 -1.88 -1.55 1.34
C ILE A 50 -1.91 -1.32 2.85
N LEU A 51 -1.72 -2.37 3.65
CA LEU A 51 -1.70 -2.25 5.11
C LEU A 51 -0.54 -1.40 5.58
N CYS A 52 0.65 -1.58 5.00
CA CYS A 52 1.81 -0.77 5.36
C CYS A 52 1.60 0.71 5.01
N LEU A 53 0.93 1.03 3.90
CA LEU A 53 0.56 2.42 3.57
C LEU A 53 -0.36 3.04 4.63
N VAL A 54 -1.32 2.27 5.14
CA VAL A 54 -2.21 2.70 6.23
C VAL A 54 -1.42 2.92 7.52
N ASP A 55 -0.54 2.00 7.89
CA ASP A 55 0.33 2.14 9.07
C ASP A 55 1.19 3.41 8.99
N ILE A 56 1.78 3.69 7.82
CA ILE A 56 2.56 4.92 7.59
C ILE A 56 1.67 6.16 7.72
N ALA A 57 0.45 6.12 7.20
CA ALA A 57 -0.52 7.21 7.34
C ALA A 57 -0.91 7.45 8.80
N GLU A 58 -1.20 6.40 9.56
CA GLU A 58 -1.48 6.52 11.00
C GLU A 58 -0.33 7.18 11.76
N GLU A 59 0.90 6.74 11.52
CA GLU A 59 2.06 7.33 12.18
C GLU A 59 2.28 8.80 11.78
N CYS A 60 1.89 9.19 10.55
CA CYS A 60 1.88 10.58 10.11
C CYS A 60 0.87 11.40 10.93
N LEU A 61 -0.36 10.91 11.07
CA LEU A 61 -1.40 11.56 11.88
C LEU A 61 -0.98 11.66 13.36
N LYS A 62 -0.44 10.58 13.94
CA LYS A 62 0.09 10.55 15.31
C LYS A 62 1.19 11.60 15.51
N LYS A 63 2.15 11.70 14.59
CA LYS A 63 3.24 12.70 14.64
C LYS A 63 2.69 14.14 14.63
N ASN A 64 1.63 14.38 13.86
CA ASN A 64 0.99 15.68 13.74
C ASN A 64 -0.15 15.91 14.75
N LYS A 65 -0.31 15.03 15.75
CA LYS A 65 -1.35 15.10 16.79
C LYS A 65 -2.78 15.20 16.21
N ARG A 66 -3.02 14.52 15.09
CA ARG A 66 -4.35 14.37 14.48
C ARG A 66 -5.03 13.11 14.99
N GLU A 67 -6.36 13.15 15.00
CA GLU A 67 -7.19 11.98 15.25
C GLU A 67 -7.04 10.98 14.09
N ILE A 68 -7.10 9.69 14.42
CA ILE A 68 -7.02 8.61 13.44
C ILE A 68 -8.45 8.20 13.10
N PRO A 69 -8.89 8.32 11.83
CA PRO A 69 -10.21 7.89 11.41
C PRO A 69 -10.44 6.38 11.62
N ASP A 70 -11.71 5.99 11.73
CA ASP A 70 -12.11 4.58 11.91
C ASP A 70 -11.87 3.71 10.67
N THR A 71 -11.79 4.33 9.48
CA THR A 71 -11.61 3.60 8.22
C THR A 71 -10.22 3.84 7.64
N TYR A 72 -9.58 2.78 7.16
CA TYR A 72 -8.28 2.84 6.50
C TYR A 72 -8.24 3.82 5.32
N ARG A 73 -9.35 3.94 4.57
CA ARG A 73 -9.46 4.88 3.45
C ARG A 73 -9.37 6.32 3.97
N ASP A 74 -10.13 6.62 5.02
CA ASP A 74 -10.17 7.95 5.60
C ASP A 74 -8.86 8.28 6.31
N THR A 75 -8.17 7.28 6.90
CA THR A 75 -6.81 7.45 7.43
C THR A 75 -5.84 7.95 6.38
N ILE A 76 -5.86 7.38 5.17
CA ILE A 76 -5.01 7.85 4.07
C ILE A 76 -5.43 9.26 3.61
N LEU A 77 -6.74 9.52 3.48
CA LEU A 77 -7.26 10.82 3.05
C LEU A 77 -6.95 11.93 4.06
N ALA A 78 -6.96 11.64 5.35
CA ALA A 78 -6.62 12.59 6.40
C ALA A 78 -5.18 13.11 6.28
N CYS A 79 -4.30 12.37 5.57
CA CYS A 79 -2.95 12.84 5.30
C CYS A 79 -2.87 13.89 4.17
N HIS A 80 -3.99 14.25 3.52
CA HIS A 80 -4.03 15.24 2.43
C HIS A 80 -3.36 16.56 2.81
N GLU A 81 -3.59 17.04 4.04
CA GLU A 81 -3.00 18.30 4.52
C GLU A 81 -1.46 18.27 4.61
N PHE A 82 -0.84 17.09 4.67
CA PHE A 82 0.60 16.94 4.83
C PHE A 82 1.33 16.55 3.54
N ILE A 83 0.72 15.67 2.74
CA ILE A 83 1.34 15.12 1.52
C ILE A 83 0.58 15.47 0.23
N GLY A 84 -0.50 16.25 0.33
CA GLY A 84 -1.26 16.76 -0.82
C GLY A 84 -2.05 15.69 -1.58
N ASP A 85 -2.38 15.98 -2.83
CA ASP A 85 -3.33 15.22 -3.66
C ASP A 85 -2.93 13.77 -3.95
N ILE A 86 -1.69 13.36 -3.66
CA ILE A 86 -1.25 11.97 -3.82
C ILE A 86 -2.16 11.01 -3.04
N VAL A 87 -2.70 11.43 -1.89
CA VAL A 87 -3.61 10.61 -1.08
C VAL A 87 -4.88 10.24 -1.83
N LEU A 88 -5.35 11.10 -2.75
CA LEU A 88 -6.54 10.85 -3.55
C LEU A 88 -6.32 9.70 -4.54
N LYS A 89 -5.07 9.49 -4.96
CA LYS A 89 -4.68 8.36 -5.83
C LYS A 89 -4.48 7.06 -5.05
N ILE A 90 -4.06 7.15 -3.78
CA ILE A 90 -3.74 5.98 -2.94
C ILE A 90 -4.96 5.48 -2.15
N ALA A 91 -5.80 6.37 -1.64
CA ALA A 91 -6.96 6.00 -0.84
C ALA A 91 -7.90 4.97 -1.50
N PRO A 92 -8.14 4.99 -2.84
CA PRO A 92 -8.92 3.95 -3.51
C PRO A 92 -8.29 2.55 -3.41
N LEU A 93 -6.96 2.44 -3.26
CA LEU A 93 -6.27 1.15 -3.19
C LEU A 93 -6.68 0.33 -1.96
N VAL A 94 -7.08 1.01 -0.88
CA VAL A 94 -7.59 0.36 0.34
C VAL A 94 -8.82 -0.51 0.05
N LYS A 95 -9.63 -0.15 -0.95
CA LYS A 95 -10.80 -0.95 -1.35
C LYS A 95 -10.39 -2.31 -1.92
N HIS A 96 -9.24 -2.40 -2.59
CA HIS A 96 -8.75 -3.65 -3.16
C HIS A 96 -8.42 -4.67 -2.07
N ARG A 97 -8.01 -4.24 -0.86
CA ARG A 97 -7.92 -5.15 0.29
C ARG A 97 -9.28 -5.77 0.62
N ASN A 98 -10.34 -4.97 0.68
CA ASN A 98 -11.67 -5.49 1.03
C ASN A 98 -12.16 -6.49 -0.02
N GLU A 99 -11.81 -6.30 -1.29
CA GLU A 99 -12.13 -7.25 -2.36
C GLU A 99 -11.26 -8.51 -2.28
N THR A 100 -9.94 -8.38 -2.06
CA THR A 100 -9.01 -9.51 -1.90
C THR A 100 -9.30 -10.37 -0.66
N ILE A 101 -9.78 -9.78 0.45
CA ILE A 101 -10.07 -10.47 1.72
C ILE A 101 -11.53 -10.93 1.85
N HIS A 102 -12.52 -10.19 1.34
CA HIS A 102 -13.94 -10.55 1.54
C HIS A 102 -14.59 -11.15 0.29
N GLN A 103 -13.97 -11.02 -0.89
CA GLN A 103 -14.48 -11.61 -2.14
C GLN A 103 -13.47 -12.61 -2.70
N TYR A 104 -13.00 -13.57 -1.87
CA TYR A 104 -12.07 -14.65 -2.26
C TYR A 104 -12.44 -15.42 -3.54
N LEU A 105 -13.71 -15.35 -3.97
CA LEU A 105 -14.25 -16.00 -5.17
C LEU A 105 -14.28 -15.09 -6.42
N LYS A 106 -14.00 -13.78 -6.30
CA LYS A 106 -13.92 -12.85 -7.43
C LYS A 106 -12.47 -12.68 -7.87
N MET A 107 -12.28 -12.53 -9.18
CA MET A 107 -10.97 -12.43 -9.83
C MET A 107 -10.10 -11.28 -9.29
N ASN A 108 -9.05 -11.61 -8.54
CA ASN A 108 -8.08 -10.63 -8.01
C ASN A 108 -7.06 -10.09 -9.04
N TRP A 109 -7.01 -10.64 -10.27
CA TRP A 109 -6.06 -10.19 -11.29
C TRP A 109 -6.16 -8.69 -11.60
N GLN A 110 -7.38 -8.13 -11.60
CA GLN A 110 -7.58 -6.70 -11.81
C GLN A 110 -6.93 -5.87 -10.69
N ASN A 111 -7.08 -6.30 -9.42
CA ASN A 111 -6.44 -5.64 -8.28
C ASN A 111 -4.91 -5.67 -8.42
N ILE A 112 -4.36 -6.79 -8.88
CA ILE A 112 -2.93 -6.95 -9.17
C ILE A 112 -2.45 -5.96 -10.22
N THR A 113 -3.16 -5.84 -11.34
CA THR A 113 -2.81 -4.90 -12.39
C THR A 113 -2.92 -3.44 -11.91
N ILE A 114 -3.97 -3.10 -11.16
CA ILE A 114 -4.16 -1.74 -10.64
C ILE A 114 -3.01 -1.37 -9.70
N VAL A 115 -2.65 -2.24 -8.76
CA VAL A 115 -1.57 -1.95 -7.81
C VAL A 115 -0.24 -1.85 -8.52
N ARG A 116 0.05 -2.74 -9.49
CA ARG A 116 1.24 -2.66 -10.34
C ARG A 116 1.33 -1.32 -11.06
N ASP A 117 0.25 -0.89 -11.70
CA ASP A 117 0.22 0.35 -12.47
C ASP A 117 0.30 1.59 -11.54
N LYS A 118 -0.03 1.41 -10.25
CA LYS A 118 0.04 2.43 -9.20
C LYS A 118 1.34 2.43 -8.39
N ILE A 119 2.31 1.56 -8.68
CA ILE A 119 3.59 1.54 -7.95
C ILE A 119 4.30 2.89 -7.98
N GLY A 120 4.23 3.63 -9.08
CA GLY A 120 4.78 4.98 -9.17
C GLY A 120 4.15 5.94 -8.15
N ASP A 121 2.82 5.96 -8.07
CA ASP A 121 2.08 6.78 -7.09
C ASP A 121 2.37 6.31 -5.65
N ILE A 122 2.52 5.00 -5.42
CA ILE A 122 2.85 4.41 -4.10
C ILE A 122 4.24 4.86 -3.65
N ARG A 123 5.25 4.80 -4.54
CA ARG A 123 6.60 5.28 -4.24
C ARG A 123 6.60 6.77 -3.95
N GLU A 124 5.86 7.56 -4.72
CA GLU A 124 5.70 9.00 -4.47
C GLU A 124 5.08 9.28 -3.09
N PHE A 125 4.04 8.52 -2.70
CA PHE A 125 3.45 8.63 -1.37
C PHE A 125 4.48 8.35 -0.27
N VAL A 126 5.23 7.25 -0.39
CA VAL A 126 6.28 6.85 0.57
C VAL A 126 7.37 7.92 0.67
N ASP A 127 7.80 8.49 -0.45
CA ASP A 127 8.82 9.54 -0.48
C ASP A 127 8.34 10.84 0.18
N ARG A 128 7.09 11.25 -0.08
CA ARG A 128 6.49 12.42 0.57
C ARG A 128 6.36 12.21 2.09
N MET A 129 5.93 11.02 2.50
CA MET A 129 5.87 10.64 3.92
C MET A 129 7.25 10.65 4.58
N LYS A 130 8.26 10.07 3.91
CA LYS A 130 9.65 10.07 4.40
C LYS A 130 10.16 11.48 4.66
N LYS A 131 9.84 12.45 3.80
CA LYS A 131 10.20 13.87 4.01
C LYS A 131 9.56 14.46 5.27
N ILE A 132 8.31 14.12 5.60
CA ILE A 132 7.66 14.56 6.84
C ILE A 132 8.36 13.95 8.07
N PHE A 133 8.75 12.69 7.99
CA PHE A 133 9.37 12.02 9.14
C PHE A 133 10.83 12.44 9.35
N MET A 134 11.60 12.64 8.29
CA MET A 134 13.05 12.91 8.32
C MET A 134 13.42 14.38 8.11
N GLY A 135 12.50 15.23 7.67
CA GLY A 135 12.74 16.64 7.33
C GLY A 135 12.27 17.64 8.38
N GLY A 136 12.31 17.26 9.66
CA GLY A 136 12.01 18.14 10.80
C GLY A 136 13.20 18.26 11.73
#